data_AF-A0AA37BNW3-F1
#
_entry.id   AF-A0AA37BNW3-F1
#
_cell.length_a   1.000
_cell.length_b   1.000
_cell.length_c   1.000
_cell.angle_alpha   90.00
_cell.angle_beta   90.00
_cell.angle_gamma   90.00
#
_symmetry.space_group_name_H-M   'P 1'
#
loop_
_entity.id
_entity.type
_entity.pdbx_description
1 polymer ?
#
loop_
_entity_poly.entity_id
_entity_poly.type
_entity_poly.pdbx_seq_one_letter_code
_entity_poly.pdbx_strand_id
1 'polypeptide(L)'
;MTGRREDPADGGAAAGTPDIVGTWLHSHEEDTGSTAVYRPAEHPFQPSRRVRDGLEFRPDGTFAELRPGPDDRPRRTLGRWRDHGSGRVRVSFPEGRGDPFELVVLSCEDGVLTVAR
;
A
#
# COMPACT_ATOMS: atom_id res chain seq x y z
N MET A 1 2.00 -24.17 -24.83
CA MET A 1 1.50 -22.85 -25.28
C MET A 1 2.00 -21.82 -24.29
N THR A 2 3.05 -21.12 -24.70
CA THR A 2 3.80 -20.15 -23.90
C THR A 2 3.18 -18.77 -24.14
N GLY A 3 2.62 -18.17 -23.09
CA GLY A 3 2.17 -16.79 -23.10
C GLY A 3 3.28 -15.92 -22.56
N ARG A 4 4.37 -15.79 -23.32
CA ARG A 4 5.35 -14.72 -23.14
C ARG A 4 4.61 -13.42 -23.48
N ARG A 5 4.21 -12.64 -22.48
CA ARG A 5 3.76 -11.27 -22.70
C ARG A 5 4.98 -10.40 -22.49
N GLU A 6 5.48 -9.91 -23.61
CA GLU A 6 6.50 -8.89 -23.70
C GLU A 6 5.79 -7.57 -23.39
N ASP A 7 5.92 -7.07 -22.16
CA ASP A 7 5.53 -5.71 -21.83
C ASP A 7 6.81 -4.84 -21.93
N PRO A 8 6.81 -3.81 -22.78
CA PRO A 8 8.02 -3.04 -23.08
C PRO A 8 8.36 -2.10 -21.92
N ALA A 9 9.65 -2.02 -21.64
CA ALA A 9 10.25 -0.91 -20.92
C ALA A 9 10.00 0.41 -21.69
N ASP A 10 9.08 1.23 -21.18
CA ASP A 10 9.04 2.69 -21.37
C ASP A 10 8.98 3.24 -19.95
N GLY A 11 10.04 3.85 -19.44
CA GLY A 11 10.45 5.17 -19.87
C GLY A 11 10.05 6.12 -18.74
N GLY A 12 11.04 6.57 -17.98
CA GLY A 12 10.82 7.26 -16.70
C GLY A 12 9.86 8.44 -16.76
N ALA A 13 8.97 8.50 -15.77
CA ALA A 13 8.42 9.75 -15.28
C ALA A 13 8.51 9.74 -13.75
N ALA A 14 9.64 10.24 -13.25
CA ALA A 14 9.66 10.87 -11.95
C ALA A 14 8.70 12.08 -12.02
N ALA A 15 7.44 11.89 -11.64
CA ALA A 15 6.43 12.94 -11.61
C ALA A 15 5.32 12.65 -10.58
N GLY A 16 5.64 12.88 -9.30
CA GLY A 16 4.70 12.74 -8.17
C GLY A 16 4.27 11.29 -7.92
N THR A 17 3.73 10.97 -6.76
CA THR A 17 3.22 9.62 -6.44
C THR A 17 1.69 9.60 -6.50
N PRO A 18 1.03 9.70 -7.68
CA PRO A 18 -0.38 9.38 -7.82
C PRO A 18 -0.63 7.86 -7.90
N ASP A 19 0.37 7.05 -8.23
CA ASP A 19 0.18 5.61 -8.49
C ASP A 19 -0.20 4.81 -7.24
N ILE A 20 0.28 5.24 -6.07
CA ILE A 20 -0.05 4.59 -4.79
C ILE A 20 -1.44 4.96 -4.27
N VAL A 21 -2.15 5.88 -4.93
CA VAL A 21 -3.48 6.30 -4.51
C VAL A 21 -4.46 5.16 -4.78
N GLY A 22 -5.09 4.66 -3.71
CA GLY A 22 -5.99 3.52 -3.78
C GLY A 22 -6.05 2.79 -2.45
N THR A 23 -6.82 1.71 -2.45
CA THR A 23 -6.94 0.81 -1.31
C THR A 23 -6.06 -0.41 -1.54
N TRP A 24 -5.10 -0.63 -0.66
CA TRP A 24 -4.09 -1.67 -0.73
C TRP A 24 -4.24 -2.60 0.47
N LEU A 25 -4.19 -3.90 0.24
CA LEU A 25 -4.28 -4.94 1.23
C LEU A 25 -2.94 -5.67 1.31
N HIS A 26 -2.49 -5.92 2.54
CA HIS A 26 -1.20 -6.53 2.80
C HIS A 26 -1.21 -8.00 2.34
N SER A 27 -0.26 -8.33 1.47
CA SER A 27 -0.01 -9.68 0.98
C SER A 27 1.18 -10.28 1.74
N HIS A 28 0.91 -10.80 2.94
CA HIS A 28 1.93 -11.46 3.77
C HIS A 28 2.63 -12.65 3.09
N GLU A 29 2.00 -13.23 2.06
CA GLU A 29 2.55 -14.37 1.31
C GLU A 29 3.61 -13.92 0.30
N GLU A 30 3.56 -12.65 -0.13
CA GLU A 30 4.50 -12.04 -1.07
C GLU A 30 5.51 -11.12 -0.38
N ASP A 31 5.30 -10.81 0.90
CA ASP A 31 6.28 -10.10 1.73
C ASP A 31 7.62 -10.84 1.69
N THR A 32 8.66 -10.10 1.34
CA THR A 32 10.03 -10.56 1.58
C THR A 32 10.43 -10.01 2.93
N GLY A 33 11.23 -10.73 3.73
CA GLY A 33 11.52 -10.32 5.11
C GLY A 33 12.12 -8.91 5.32
N SER A 34 12.42 -8.16 4.25
CA SER A 34 12.82 -6.75 4.27
C SER A 34 11.86 -5.79 3.54
N THR A 35 10.86 -6.27 2.79
CA THR A 35 9.92 -5.46 2.02
C THR A 35 8.49 -6.00 2.09
N ALA A 36 7.54 -5.12 2.40
CA ALA A 36 6.12 -5.44 2.43
C ALA A 36 5.48 -5.25 1.05
N VAL A 37 4.71 -6.25 0.64
CA VAL A 37 3.98 -6.26 -0.63
C VAL A 37 2.49 -6.09 -0.36
N TYR A 38 1.89 -5.15 -1.07
CA TYR A 38 0.46 -4.85 -1.00
C TYR A 38 -0.19 -4.98 -2.37
N ARG A 39 -1.44 -5.44 -2.40
CA ARG A 39 -2.24 -5.59 -3.63
C ARG A 39 -3.55 -4.83 -3.49
N PRO A 40 -4.18 -4.33 -4.56
CA PRO A 40 -5.35 -3.51 -4.44
C PRO A 40 -6.53 -4.33 -3.88
N ALA A 41 -7.45 -3.66 -3.18
CA ALA A 41 -8.60 -4.32 -2.56
C ALA A 41 -9.55 -4.99 -3.56
N GLU A 42 -9.53 -4.56 -4.82
CA GLU A 42 -10.25 -5.20 -5.93
C GLU A 42 -9.64 -6.54 -6.37
N HIS A 43 -8.39 -6.82 -5.98
CA HIS A 43 -7.76 -8.08 -6.30
C HIS A 43 -8.54 -9.22 -5.63
N PRO A 44 -8.91 -10.28 -6.36
CA PRO A 44 -9.66 -11.39 -5.80
C PRO A 44 -8.76 -12.20 -4.86
N PHE A 45 -8.63 -11.72 -3.63
CA PHE A 45 -7.99 -12.49 -2.57
C PHE A 45 -8.81 -13.75 -2.33
N GLN A 46 -8.15 -14.90 -2.41
CA GLN A 46 -8.74 -16.16 -1.98
C GLN A 46 -9.23 -16.02 -0.53
N PRO A 47 -10.31 -16.73 -0.12
CA PRO A 47 -10.83 -16.69 1.24
C PRO A 47 -9.71 -17.02 2.22
N SER A 48 -9.14 -15.98 2.79
CA SER A 48 -7.91 -16.05 3.56
C SER A 48 -8.30 -16.33 5.01
N ARG A 49 -7.71 -17.38 5.57
CA ARG A 49 -7.90 -17.74 6.99
C ARG A 49 -7.22 -16.74 7.95
N ARG A 50 -6.53 -15.73 7.42
CA ARG A 50 -5.87 -14.65 8.15
C ARG A 50 -6.51 -13.32 7.82
N VAL A 51 -6.69 -12.54 8.86
CA VAL A 51 -6.99 -11.11 8.83
C VAL A 51 -5.86 -10.36 8.13
N ARG A 52 -6.18 -9.58 7.08
CA ARG A 52 -5.23 -8.77 6.30
C ARG A 52 -5.36 -7.31 6.71
N ASP A 53 -4.24 -6.66 7.01
CA ASP A 53 -4.22 -5.21 7.19
C ASP A 53 -4.37 -4.52 5.83
N GLY A 54 -5.12 -3.42 5.80
CA GLY A 54 -5.29 -2.58 4.62
C GLY A 54 -4.79 -1.16 4.85
N LEU A 55 -4.40 -0.51 3.77
CA LEU A 55 -3.94 0.87 3.71
C LEU A 55 -4.68 1.56 2.57
N GLU A 56 -5.38 2.63 2.87
CA GLU A 56 -6.02 3.48 1.87
C GLU A 56 -5.27 4.80 1.77
N PHE A 57 -4.72 5.08 0.58
CA PHE A 57 -4.12 6.36 0.25
C PHE A 57 -5.10 7.13 -0.63
N ARG A 58 -5.56 8.29 -0.17
CA ARG A 58 -6.45 9.18 -0.92
C ARG A 58 -5.64 10.27 -1.63
N PRO A 59 -6.06 10.73 -2.82
CA PRO A 59 -5.34 11.75 -3.57
C PRO A 59 -5.28 13.11 -2.84
N ASP A 60 -6.21 13.36 -1.91
CA ASP A 60 -6.20 14.52 -1.01
C ASP A 60 -5.09 14.49 0.08
N GLY A 61 -4.21 13.48 0.09
CA GLY A 61 -3.21 13.28 1.16
C GLY A 61 -3.81 12.70 2.46
N THR A 62 -5.01 12.14 2.39
CA THR A 62 -5.64 11.45 3.52
C THR A 62 -5.26 9.97 3.49
N PHE A 63 -4.83 9.45 4.63
CA PHE A 63 -4.47 8.04 4.81
C PHE A 63 -5.53 7.37 5.69
N ALA A 64 -5.87 6.12 5.42
CA ALA A 64 -6.67 5.32 6.34
C ALA A 64 -6.11 3.91 6.47
N GLU A 65 -5.67 3.58 7.67
CA GLU A 65 -5.28 2.22 8.03
C GLU A 65 -6.55 1.42 8.32
N LEU A 66 -6.80 0.37 7.53
CA LEU A 66 -7.91 -0.56 7.69
C LEU A 66 -7.39 -1.79 8.42
N ARG A 67 -7.46 -1.80 9.76
CA ARG A 67 -7.12 -3.01 10.52
C ARG A 67 -8.37 -3.80 10.91
N PRO A 68 -8.40 -5.10 10.63
CA PRO A 68 -9.43 -5.96 11.18
C PRO A 68 -9.24 -6.04 12.71
N GLY A 69 -10.20 -5.50 13.45
CA GLY A 69 -10.18 -5.55 14.91
C GLY A 69 -10.55 -6.96 15.41
N PRO A 70 -10.09 -7.34 16.61
CA PRO A 70 -10.47 -8.61 17.24
C PRO A 70 -11.97 -8.69 17.61
N ASP A 71 -12.69 -7.56 17.60
CA ASP A 71 -14.10 -7.43 18.00
C ASP A 71 -15.08 -7.46 16.81
N ASP A 72 -14.68 -7.98 15.65
CA ASP A 72 -15.47 -7.93 14.39
C ASP A 72 -15.76 -6.50 13.87
N ARG A 73 -15.20 -5.47 14.53
CA ARG A 73 -15.29 -4.09 14.08
C ARG A 73 -14.03 -3.70 13.30
N PRO A 74 -14.13 -3.34 12.01
CA PRO A 74 -12.99 -2.82 11.27
C PRO A 74 -12.54 -1.51 11.93
N ARG A 75 -11.31 -1.49 12.45
CA ARG A 75 -10.72 -0.29 13.03
C ARG A 75 -10.06 0.49 11.91
N ARG A 76 -10.76 1.52 11.43
CA ARG A 76 -10.24 2.47 10.44
C ARG A 76 -9.52 3.61 11.16
N THR A 77 -8.19 3.62 11.12
CA THR A 77 -7.38 4.71 11.69
C THR A 77 -7.10 5.73 10.61
N LEU A 78 -7.76 6.88 10.69
CA LEU A 78 -7.51 8.00 9.78
C LEU A 78 -6.19 8.69 10.13
N GLY A 79 -5.36 8.89 9.13
CA GLY A 79 -4.11 9.64 9.16
C GLY A 79 -4.02 10.59 7.97
N ARG A 80 -2.85 11.21 7.82
CA ARG A 80 -2.46 11.93 6.62
C ARG A 80 -1.18 11.32 6.09
N TRP A 81 -1.06 11.24 4.78
CA TRP A 81 0.19 10.91 4.13
C TRP A 81 0.67 12.10 3.32
N ARG A 82 1.98 12.21 3.17
CA ARG A 82 2.62 13.17 2.28
C ARG A 82 3.72 12.46 1.52
N ASP A 83 3.78 12.69 0.23
CA ASP A 83 4.97 12.34 -0.54
C ASP A 83 6.11 13.30 -0.18
N HIS A 84 7.28 12.73 0.08
CA HIS A 84 8.52 13.47 0.28
C HIS A 84 9.39 13.45 -0.99
N GLY A 85 8.88 12.90 -2.09
CA GLY A 85 9.64 12.64 -3.31
C GLY A 85 10.55 11.41 -3.20
N SER A 86 11.11 10.97 -4.33
CA SER A 86 12.01 9.81 -4.42
C SER A 86 11.42 8.50 -3.86
N GLY A 87 10.11 8.31 -3.99
CA GLY A 87 9.40 7.14 -3.45
C GLY A 87 9.20 7.16 -1.94
N ARG A 88 9.56 8.23 -1.22
CA ARG A 88 9.34 8.31 0.23
C ARG A 88 7.96 8.86 0.52
N VAL A 89 7.20 8.15 1.36
CA VAL A 89 5.88 8.52 1.81
C VAL A 89 5.88 8.58 3.32
N ARG A 90 5.61 9.77 3.87
CA ARG A 90 5.49 9.94 5.30
C ARG A 90 4.03 9.87 5.71
N VAL A 91 3.69 8.91 6.55
CA VAL A 91 2.39 8.79 7.18
C VAL A 91 2.45 9.43 8.56
N SER A 92 1.41 10.18 8.92
CA SER A 92 1.29 10.86 10.20
C SER A 92 -0.15 10.80 10.68
N PHE A 93 -0.34 10.42 11.93
CA PHE A 93 -1.68 10.32 12.51
C PHE A 93 -1.99 11.56 13.35
N PRO A 94 -3.18 12.16 13.20
CA PRO A 94 -3.61 13.22 14.11
C PRO A 94 -3.83 12.67 15.53
N GLU A 95 -3.29 13.38 16.52
CA GLU A 95 -3.45 13.21 17.97
C GLU A 95 -3.63 11.78 18.51
N GLY A 96 -2.49 11.12 18.78
CA GLY A 96 -2.42 9.90 19.61
C GLY A 96 -3.05 8.64 18.99
N ARG A 97 -3.43 8.70 17.70
CA ARG A 97 -4.01 7.57 16.95
C ARG A 97 -2.98 6.57 16.44
N GLY A 98 -1.70 6.95 16.43
CA GLY A 98 -0.57 6.12 16.01
C GLY A 98 0.71 6.93 15.87
N ASP A 99 1.86 6.26 15.86
CA ASP A 99 3.14 6.89 15.60
C ASP A 99 3.31 7.19 14.10
N PRO A 100 3.84 8.38 13.74
CA PRO A 100 4.17 8.67 12.35
C PRO A 100 5.30 7.74 11.88
N PHE A 101 5.17 7.21 10.68
CA PHE A 101 6.17 6.35 10.06
C PHE A 101 6.45 6.77 8.61
N GLU A 102 7.62 6.42 8.10
CA GLU A 102 8.01 6.62 6.70
C GLU A 102 7.97 5.28 5.98
N LEU A 103 7.41 5.25 4.78
CA LEU A 103 7.41 4.14 3.86
C LEU A 103 8.25 4.53 2.65
N VAL A 104 9.07 3.61 2.17
CA VAL A 104 9.79 3.77 0.91
C VAL A 104 9.10 2.91 -0.14
N VAL A 105 8.36 3.54 -1.04
CA VAL A 105 7.78 2.92 -2.23
C VAL A 105 8.92 2.51 -3.15
N LEU A 106 9.12 1.20 -3.28
CA LEU A 106 10.13 0.61 -4.15
C LEU A 106 9.60 0.46 -5.58
N SER A 107 8.34 0.04 -5.71
CA SER A 107 7.63 -0.08 -7.00
C SER A 107 6.11 -0.11 -6.76
N CYS A 108 5.36 0.37 -7.74
CA CYS A 108 3.90 0.35 -7.78
C CYS A 108 3.49 0.06 -9.23
N GLU A 109 3.45 -1.21 -9.61
CA GLU A 109 3.18 -1.67 -10.99
C GLU A 109 2.31 -2.92 -10.96
N ASP A 110 1.51 -3.15 -11.99
CA ASP A 110 0.60 -4.32 -12.12
C ASP A 110 -0.37 -4.49 -10.92
N GLY A 111 -0.73 -3.39 -10.26
CA GLY A 111 -1.48 -3.44 -9.01
C GLY A 111 -0.70 -4.16 -7.90
N VAL A 112 0.61 -4.03 -7.87
CA VAL A 112 1.48 -4.50 -6.77
C VAL A 112 2.23 -3.30 -6.23
N LEU A 113 1.94 -2.94 -4.98
CA LEU A 113 2.65 -1.91 -4.25
C LEU A 113 3.69 -2.57 -3.35
N THR A 114 4.97 -2.40 -3.68
CA THR A 114 6.08 -2.88 -2.87
C THR A 114 6.67 -1.71 -2.10
N VAL A 115 6.74 -1.85 -0.77
CA VAL A 115 7.30 -0.83 0.11
C VAL A 115 8.34 -1.42 1.06
N ALA A 116 9.33 -0.61 1.43
CA ALA A 116 10.24 -0.88 2.53
C ALA A 116 9.89 -0.02 3.75
N ARG A 117 10.13 -0.58 4.94
CA ARG A 117 9.91 0.02 6.26
C ARG A 117 11.24 0.32 6.97
#